data_AF-A0A933TLS5-F1
#
_entry.id   AF-A0A933TLS5-F1
#
_cell.length_a   1.000
_cell.length_b   1.000
_cell.length_c   1.000
_cell.angle_alpha   90.00
_cell.angle_beta   90.00
_cell.angle_gamma   90.00
#
_symmetry.space_group_name_H-M   'P 1'
#
loop_
_entity.id
_entity.type
_entity.pdbx_description
1 polymer ?
#
loop_
_entity_poly.entity_id
_entity_poly.type
_entity_poly.pdbx_seq_one_letter_code
_entity_poly.pdbx_strand_id
1 'polypeptide(L)'
;METSIGHRGPSANLNLEIKMPAQGLGQRIDEHSRDLIRIAAYVFGADQQIRRGGAADVFGEDWQRDFTLCIPVGDPAFWSKPVVQASLEETLNFVSDDKWHFRFTKSRPEEIASSMFDFDPSESLGRPEAVVLFSGGMDSLCAVIEQIAVAKKRPLLIGHSPAFHLGARQTDLRSALRLRFPEWHFPVVNCAVHRIATDAPETSHRTRSFLYAAFGTAVARALRLDQVHLADNGVVSLNLPINDQLVGARASRSTHPRFITLFNQFASNAFGKPPRLENPLWSRTRAETLSILKQANAESLLEGTNSCARQRGRTGAQPHCGTCSQCIDRRFATLAMGLEEHDHGERYEVDIFRHPLPEGDARTMAASYVRFANEVSELTGNEMFHRFPQLFDCVPKDESQAVIAEALTDMIRRHGTEVMRVMREQTVAAGDDLVRQRLPESSLIVLVAGQTVRSRSPKISQTPHREDAPLPDAYGRWRKRLTPPQRAVVKHLEQARETGEEPTRWSELKATAIGAGGNPTRMQDVFKYDEVWREFVTQPHKGYWQIA
;
A
#
# COMPACT_ATOMS: atom_id res chain seq x y z
N MET A 1 0.77 -10.33 -22.61
CA MET A 1 -0.45 -9.60 -23.00
C MET A 1 0.01 -8.26 -23.55
N GLU A 2 -0.44 -7.87 -24.74
CA GLU A 2 -0.14 -6.55 -25.29
C GLU A 2 -1.32 -5.62 -24.99
N THR A 3 -1.05 -4.43 -24.47
CA THR A 3 -2.09 -3.46 -24.11
C THR A 3 -1.58 -2.07 -24.39
N SER A 4 -2.38 -1.27 -25.10
CA SER A 4 -2.06 0.13 -25.36
C SER A 4 -2.56 1.00 -24.20
N ILE A 5 -1.70 1.90 -23.73
CA ILE A 5 -2.05 2.93 -22.74
C ILE A 5 -1.82 4.28 -23.39
N GLY A 6 -2.88 5.06 -23.53
CA GLY A 6 -2.84 6.36 -24.20
C GLY A 6 -3.60 7.40 -23.42
N HIS A 7 -3.01 8.60 -23.29
CA HIS A 7 -3.68 9.75 -22.69
C HIS A 7 -4.24 10.75 -23.70
N ARG A 8 -4.13 10.46 -25.00
CA ARG A 8 -4.62 11.28 -26.12
C ARG A 8 -5.21 10.40 -27.21
N GLY A 9 -6.00 11.03 -28.08
CA GLY A 9 -6.62 10.40 -29.24
C GLY A 9 -7.91 9.64 -28.92
N PRO A 10 -8.60 9.11 -29.95
CA PRO A 10 -9.92 8.47 -29.81
C PRO A 10 -9.88 7.18 -28.98
N SER A 11 -8.70 6.59 -28.79
CA SER A 11 -8.49 5.39 -27.97
C SER A 11 -7.86 5.69 -26.61
N ALA A 12 -7.88 6.96 -26.16
CA ALA A 12 -7.36 7.33 -24.86
C ALA A 12 -8.07 6.57 -23.74
N ASN A 13 -7.29 5.92 -22.88
CA ASN A 13 -7.76 5.12 -21.74
C ASN A 13 -7.11 5.53 -20.41
N LEU A 14 -6.30 6.58 -20.43
CA LEU A 14 -5.67 7.20 -19.27
C LEU A 14 -5.89 8.71 -19.32
N ASN A 15 -6.37 9.31 -18.24
CA ASN A 15 -6.33 10.76 -18.07
C ASN A 15 -4.94 11.17 -17.59
N LEU A 16 -4.37 12.22 -18.17
CA LEU A 16 -3.16 12.89 -17.68
C LEU A 16 -3.36 14.40 -17.81
N GLU A 17 -3.80 15.00 -16.71
CA GLU A 17 -4.06 16.44 -16.62
C GLU A 17 -3.29 17.00 -15.41
N ILE A 18 -2.62 18.13 -15.60
CA ILE A 18 -1.82 18.76 -14.54
C ILE A 18 -2.26 20.20 -14.44
N LYS A 19 -2.96 20.54 -13.36
CA LYS A 19 -3.39 21.91 -13.05
C LYS A 19 -2.31 22.63 -12.26
N MET A 20 -1.94 23.81 -12.72
CA MET A 20 -0.86 24.62 -12.16
C MET A 20 -1.35 25.99 -11.69
N PRO A 21 -0.79 26.55 -10.61
CA PRO A 21 -1.19 27.84 -10.06
C PRO A 21 -0.49 29.03 -10.76
N ALA A 22 0.18 28.80 -11.89
CA ALA A 22 0.82 29.84 -12.68
C ALA A 22 0.95 29.41 -14.15
N GLN A 23 0.47 30.26 -15.07
CA GLN A 23 0.49 30.00 -16.51
C GLN A 23 1.91 29.77 -17.04
N GLY A 24 2.90 30.45 -16.46
CA GLY A 24 4.31 30.31 -16.84
C GLY A 24 5.02 29.08 -16.26
N LEU A 25 4.44 28.37 -15.29
CA LEU A 25 5.12 27.23 -14.65
C LEU A 25 5.28 26.07 -15.62
N GLY A 26 4.24 25.71 -16.38
CA GLY A 26 4.32 24.64 -17.38
C GLY A 26 5.34 24.92 -18.49
N GLN A 27 5.55 26.20 -18.83
CA GLN A 27 6.56 26.62 -19.80
C GLN A 27 8.00 26.49 -19.27
N ARG A 28 8.19 26.58 -17.94
CA ARG A 28 9.50 26.42 -17.29
C ARG A 28 9.92 24.96 -17.10
N ILE A 29 8.99 24.01 -17.24
CA ILE A 29 9.31 22.58 -17.22
C ILE A 29 9.96 22.21 -18.56
N ASP A 30 11.24 21.86 -18.49
CA ASP A 30 12.06 21.44 -19.63
C ASP A 30 11.60 20.11 -20.25
N GLU A 31 12.06 19.82 -21.46
CA GLU A 31 11.64 18.65 -22.24
C GLU A 31 11.88 17.32 -21.50
N HIS A 32 13.05 17.15 -20.86
CA HIS A 32 13.35 15.93 -20.11
C HIS A 32 12.47 15.81 -18.87
N SER A 33 12.17 16.91 -18.18
CA SER A 33 11.21 16.90 -17.06
C SER A 33 9.78 16.56 -17.51
N ARG A 34 9.36 16.97 -18.72
CA ARG A 34 8.07 16.58 -19.31
C ARG A 34 8.02 15.09 -19.65
N ASP A 35 9.12 14.56 -20.21
CA ASP A 35 9.24 13.14 -20.48
C ASP A 35 9.18 12.31 -19.18
N LEU A 36 9.87 12.75 -18.12
CA LEU A 36 9.80 12.09 -16.81
C LEU A 36 8.37 11.99 -16.30
N ILE A 37 7.61 13.08 -16.38
CA ILE A 37 6.19 13.12 -16.03
C ILE A 37 5.40 12.09 -16.84
N ARG A 38 5.61 12.04 -18.16
CA ARG A 38 4.92 11.09 -19.05
C ARG A 38 5.27 9.65 -18.72
N ILE A 39 6.55 9.35 -18.52
CA ILE A 39 7.05 8.02 -18.13
C ILE A 39 6.36 7.59 -16.84
N ALA A 40 6.36 8.45 -15.81
CA ALA A 40 5.75 8.14 -14.52
C ALA A 40 4.24 7.91 -14.64
N ALA A 41 3.52 8.72 -15.44
CA ALA A 41 2.09 8.55 -15.66
C ALA A 41 1.76 7.21 -16.35
N TYR A 42 2.56 6.79 -17.33
CA TYR A 42 2.36 5.49 -18.00
C TYR A 42 2.76 4.31 -17.15
N VAL A 43 3.81 4.43 -16.33
CA VAL A 43 4.15 3.42 -15.31
C VAL A 43 2.98 3.24 -14.34
N PHE A 44 2.42 4.35 -13.82
CA PHE A 44 1.25 4.30 -12.94
C PHE A 44 0.01 3.70 -13.63
N GLY A 45 -0.23 4.09 -14.88
CA GLY A 45 -1.30 3.51 -15.70
C GLY A 45 -1.13 2.00 -15.91
N ALA A 46 0.09 1.54 -16.19
CA ALA A 46 0.42 0.13 -16.42
C ALA A 46 0.31 -0.72 -15.15
N ASP A 47 0.78 -0.19 -14.01
CA ASP A 47 0.64 -0.81 -12.68
C ASP A 47 -0.83 -1.13 -12.37
N GLN A 48 -1.75 -0.29 -12.83
CA GLN A 48 -3.19 -0.48 -12.68
C GLN A 48 -3.84 -1.44 -13.70
N GLN A 49 -3.14 -1.89 -14.76
CA GLN A 49 -3.74 -2.72 -15.82
C GLN A 49 -3.79 -4.21 -15.48
N ILE A 50 -2.75 -4.72 -14.84
CA ILE A 50 -2.56 -6.16 -14.65
C ILE A 50 -2.78 -6.47 -13.17
N ARG A 51 -3.70 -7.37 -12.83
CA ARG A 51 -3.89 -7.77 -11.42
C ARG A 51 -2.65 -8.45 -10.89
N ARG A 52 -2.32 -8.15 -9.64
CA ARG A 52 -1.53 -9.00 -8.78
C ARG A 52 -2.42 -10.14 -8.26
N GLY A 53 -1.84 -11.32 -8.01
CA GLY A 53 -2.57 -12.48 -7.48
C GLY A 53 -3.45 -12.18 -6.24
N GLY A 54 -4.44 -13.05 -6.00
CA GLY A 54 -5.40 -12.92 -4.89
C GLY A 54 -5.00 -13.68 -3.61
N ALA A 55 -5.90 -13.78 -2.64
CA ALA A 55 -5.67 -14.58 -1.42
C ALA A 55 -5.41 -16.08 -1.68
N ALA A 56 -5.77 -16.56 -2.86
CA ALA A 56 -5.54 -17.93 -3.33
C ALA A 56 -4.22 -18.09 -4.12
N ASP A 57 -3.41 -17.03 -4.25
CA ASP A 57 -2.11 -17.07 -4.92
C ASP A 57 -1.08 -17.81 -4.04
N VAL A 58 -0.68 -18.99 -4.49
CA VAL A 58 0.21 -19.91 -3.78
C VAL A 58 1.63 -19.33 -3.88
N PHE A 59 2.23 -19.01 -2.73
CA PHE A 59 3.56 -18.38 -2.63
C PHE A 59 3.73 -17.02 -3.33
N GLY A 60 2.65 -16.39 -3.84
CA GLY A 60 2.74 -15.09 -4.48
C GLY A 60 3.35 -15.13 -5.89
N GLU A 61 3.15 -16.22 -6.64
CA GLU A 61 3.70 -16.38 -7.99
C GLU A 61 3.17 -15.30 -8.95
N ASP A 62 1.88 -14.96 -8.87
CA ASP A 62 1.25 -13.93 -9.71
C ASP A 62 1.52 -12.50 -9.20
N TRP A 63 2.43 -12.38 -8.24
CA TRP A 63 2.62 -11.16 -7.49
C TRP A 63 3.79 -10.31 -7.95
N GLN A 64 4.78 -10.93 -8.58
CA GLN A 64 5.81 -10.26 -9.36
C GLN A 64 5.43 -10.32 -10.84
N ARG A 65 5.13 -9.16 -11.42
CA ARG A 65 4.78 -9.04 -12.85
C ARG A 65 6.00 -8.62 -13.65
N ASP A 66 6.00 -8.92 -14.94
CA ASP A 66 7.04 -8.52 -15.88
C ASP A 66 6.46 -7.57 -16.94
N PHE A 67 6.94 -6.33 -16.95
CA PHE A 67 6.47 -5.25 -17.80
C PHE A 67 7.54 -4.85 -18.80
N THR A 68 7.15 -4.73 -20.08
CA THR A 68 7.92 -3.99 -21.09
C THR A 68 7.08 -2.83 -21.61
N LEU A 69 7.50 -1.59 -21.33
CA LEU A 69 6.80 -0.39 -21.77
C LEU A 69 7.51 0.24 -22.96
N CYS A 70 6.78 0.41 -24.06
CA CYS A 70 7.19 1.20 -25.20
C CYS A 70 6.63 2.63 -25.04
N ILE A 71 7.47 3.62 -24.73
CA ILE A 71 7.03 4.98 -24.38
C ILE A 71 7.57 6.01 -25.38
N PRO A 72 6.69 6.83 -26.01
CA PRO A 72 7.12 7.97 -26.80
C PRO A 72 7.63 9.11 -25.91
N VAL A 73 8.86 9.56 -26.16
CA VAL A 73 9.57 10.62 -25.43
C VAL A 73 10.20 11.63 -26.40
N GLY A 74 10.44 12.84 -25.90
CA GLY A 74 11.11 13.91 -26.62
C GLY A 74 12.54 13.51 -27.01
N ASP A 75 13.30 12.92 -26.10
CA ASP A 75 14.69 12.51 -26.36
C ASP A 75 14.96 11.02 -26.08
N PRO A 76 14.69 10.11 -27.05
CA PRO A 76 14.88 8.67 -26.84
C PRO A 76 16.33 8.28 -26.56
N ALA A 77 17.29 8.98 -27.17
CA ALA A 77 18.70 8.69 -27.00
C ALA A 77 19.16 9.00 -25.57
N PHE A 78 18.62 10.07 -24.97
CA PHE A 78 18.84 10.40 -23.56
C PHE A 78 18.28 9.32 -22.62
N TRP A 79 17.01 8.94 -22.79
CA TRP A 79 16.35 7.97 -21.91
C TRP A 79 16.88 6.55 -22.06
N SER A 80 17.40 6.22 -23.24
CA SER A 80 18.03 4.91 -23.52
C SER A 80 19.51 4.84 -23.10
N LYS A 81 20.06 5.89 -22.46
CA LYS A 81 21.42 5.80 -21.89
C LYS A 81 21.44 4.68 -20.84
N PRO A 82 22.40 3.74 -20.87
CA PRO A 82 22.40 2.57 -20.00
C PRO A 82 22.27 2.91 -18.51
N VAL A 83 22.96 3.96 -18.04
CA VAL A 83 22.93 4.38 -16.64
C VAL A 83 21.57 4.97 -16.21
N VAL A 84 20.91 5.70 -17.10
CA VAL A 84 19.60 6.32 -16.83
C VAL A 84 18.52 5.24 -16.81
N GLN A 85 18.50 4.40 -17.84
CA GLN A 85 17.52 3.33 -17.95
C GLN A 85 17.67 2.29 -16.82
N ALA A 86 18.89 1.83 -16.53
CA ALA A 86 19.10 0.82 -15.47
C ALA A 86 18.69 1.34 -14.09
N SER A 87 18.98 2.60 -13.76
CA SER A 87 18.57 3.18 -12.47
C SER A 87 17.07 3.46 -12.39
N LEU A 88 16.42 3.79 -13.51
CA LEU A 88 14.95 3.87 -13.59
C LEU A 88 14.30 2.50 -13.31
N GLU A 89 14.77 1.46 -14.00
CA GLU A 89 14.28 0.08 -13.84
C GLU A 89 14.51 -0.40 -12.41
N GLU A 90 15.70 -0.22 -11.84
CA GLU A 90 16.02 -0.60 -10.46
C GLU A 90 15.09 0.09 -9.43
N THR A 91 14.85 1.39 -9.59
CA THR A 91 13.96 2.16 -8.72
C THR A 91 12.53 1.60 -8.75
N LEU A 92 12.02 1.32 -9.94
CA LEU A 92 10.67 0.79 -10.12
C LEU A 92 10.54 -0.65 -9.67
N ASN A 93 11.56 -1.48 -9.93
CA ASN A 93 11.61 -2.86 -9.46
C ASN A 93 11.54 -2.90 -7.94
N PHE A 94 12.32 -2.04 -7.26
CA PHE A 94 12.30 -2.00 -5.80
C PHE A 94 10.95 -1.55 -5.24
N VAL A 95 10.37 -0.45 -5.73
CA VAL A 95 9.15 0.13 -5.14
C VAL A 95 7.90 -0.73 -5.38
N SER A 96 7.89 -1.47 -6.49
CA SER A 96 6.73 -2.26 -6.92
C SER A 96 6.88 -3.77 -6.73
N ASP A 97 8.10 -4.28 -6.55
CA ASP A 97 8.44 -5.71 -6.56
C ASP A 97 8.21 -6.40 -7.93
N ASP A 98 7.91 -5.63 -8.98
CA ASP A 98 7.79 -6.11 -10.37
C ASP A 98 9.14 -6.00 -11.11
N LYS A 99 9.17 -6.51 -12.34
CA LYS A 99 10.25 -6.26 -13.30
C LYS A 99 9.78 -5.27 -14.35
N TRP A 100 10.53 -4.19 -14.53
CA TRP A 100 10.24 -3.13 -15.50
C TRP A 100 11.34 -3.06 -16.55
N HIS A 101 10.92 -2.99 -17.81
CA HIS A 101 11.77 -2.81 -18.97
C HIS A 101 11.23 -1.68 -19.85
N PHE A 102 12.13 -0.87 -20.40
CA PHE A 102 11.74 0.27 -21.24
C PHE A 102 12.28 0.21 -22.67
N ARG A 103 11.43 0.63 -23.61
CA ARG A 103 11.81 0.94 -24.99
C ARG A 103 11.32 2.35 -25.33
N PHE A 104 12.25 3.28 -25.49
CA PHE A 104 11.90 4.67 -25.78
C PHE A 104 11.84 4.92 -27.29
N THR A 105 10.76 5.56 -27.74
CA THR A 105 10.57 5.96 -29.14
C THR A 105 10.40 7.47 -29.24
N LYS A 106 10.68 8.07 -30.40
CA LYS A 106 10.56 9.52 -30.58
C LYS A 106 9.08 9.90 -30.60
N SER A 107 8.66 10.79 -29.69
CA SER A 107 7.30 11.33 -29.69
C SER A 107 7.06 12.26 -30.87
N ARG A 108 5.84 12.28 -31.39
CA ARG A 108 5.45 13.21 -32.46
C ARG A 108 5.28 14.62 -31.89
N PRO A 109 5.53 15.70 -32.65
CA PRO A 109 5.38 17.08 -32.15
C PRO A 109 4.00 17.38 -31.55
N GLU A 110 2.94 16.82 -32.14
CA GLU A 110 1.54 16.87 -31.66
C GLU A 110 1.29 16.15 -30.33
N GLU A 111 2.16 15.22 -29.92
CA GLU A 111 2.15 14.55 -28.61
C GLU A 111 2.92 15.34 -27.53
N ILE A 112 3.77 16.28 -27.95
CA ILE A 112 4.60 17.14 -27.09
C ILE A 112 3.91 18.50 -26.81
N ALA A 113 3.10 18.99 -27.74
CA ALA A 113 2.48 20.31 -27.66
C ALA A 113 1.29 20.35 -26.65
N SER A 114 1.47 21.18 -25.63
CA SER A 114 0.52 21.91 -24.76
C SER A 114 -0.68 21.26 -24.05
N SER A 115 -1.07 20.00 -24.25
CA SER A 115 -2.33 19.50 -23.63
C SER A 115 -2.23 18.91 -22.20
N MET A 116 -1.03 18.86 -21.60
CA MET A 116 -0.85 18.23 -20.27
C MET A 116 -0.93 19.22 -19.11
N PHE A 117 -0.72 20.51 -19.38
CA PHE A 117 -0.63 21.56 -18.38
C PHE A 117 -1.77 22.55 -18.56
N ASP A 118 -2.66 22.58 -17.57
CA ASP A 118 -3.71 23.57 -17.49
C ASP A 118 -3.38 24.60 -16.42
N PHE A 119 -3.76 25.85 -16.68
CA PHE A 119 -3.58 26.94 -15.75
C PHE A 119 -4.86 27.14 -14.93
N ASP A 120 -4.69 27.23 -13.61
CA ASP A 120 -5.74 27.66 -12.69
C ASP A 120 -5.56 29.16 -12.37
N PRO A 121 -6.37 30.06 -12.97
CA PRO A 121 -6.26 31.51 -12.74
C PRO A 121 -6.68 31.94 -11.34
N SER A 122 -7.29 31.05 -10.55
CA SER A 122 -7.73 31.35 -9.18
C SER A 122 -6.61 31.24 -8.14
N GLU A 123 -5.43 30.78 -8.55
CA GLU A 123 -4.30 30.50 -7.67
C GLU A 123 -3.07 31.36 -8.04
N SER A 124 -2.28 31.72 -7.03
CA SER A 124 -0.99 32.39 -7.20
C SER A 124 0.13 31.51 -6.68
N LEU A 125 1.15 31.28 -7.51
CA LEU A 125 2.32 30.48 -7.15
C LEU A 125 3.15 31.09 -6.00
N GLY A 126 3.14 32.42 -5.85
CA GLY A 126 3.99 33.10 -4.87
C GLY A 126 5.50 32.87 -5.11
N ARG A 127 6.26 32.64 -4.04
CA ARG A 127 7.70 32.33 -4.06
C ARG A 127 7.95 31.10 -3.18
N PRO A 128 7.70 29.88 -3.70
CA PRO A 128 7.90 28.66 -2.94
C PRO A 128 9.39 28.41 -2.69
N GLU A 129 9.70 27.77 -1.56
CA GLU A 129 11.07 27.46 -1.11
C GLU A 129 11.25 25.95 -0.87
N ALA A 130 10.16 25.19 -0.81
CA ALA A 130 10.14 23.74 -0.70
C ALA A 130 8.97 23.17 -1.49
N VAL A 131 9.11 21.95 -1.99
CA VAL A 131 8.02 21.18 -2.56
C VAL A 131 7.62 20.10 -1.56
N VAL A 132 6.33 19.99 -1.23
CA VAL A 132 5.81 18.94 -0.34
C VAL A 132 4.79 18.11 -1.10
N LEU A 133 5.01 16.80 -1.15
CA LEU A 133 4.11 15.84 -1.76
C LEU A 133 2.91 15.64 -0.81
N PHE A 134 1.75 16.15 -1.22
CA PHE A 134 0.58 16.30 -0.36
C PHE A 134 -0.49 15.28 -0.73
N SER A 135 -0.60 14.21 0.07
CA SER A 135 -1.57 13.14 -0.13
C SER A 135 -2.92 13.44 0.51
N GLY A 136 -2.99 14.37 1.47
CA GLY A 136 -4.17 14.62 2.30
C GLY A 136 -4.27 13.65 3.50
N GLY A 137 -3.23 12.87 3.77
CA GLY A 137 -3.05 12.10 5.00
C GLY A 137 -2.39 12.93 6.10
N MET A 138 -2.44 12.44 7.34
CA MET A 138 -1.91 13.18 8.50
C MET A 138 -0.40 13.42 8.41
N ASP A 139 0.38 12.45 7.91
CA ASP A 139 1.84 12.57 7.86
C ASP A 139 2.23 13.68 6.87
N SER A 140 1.57 13.73 5.70
CA SER A 140 1.75 14.83 4.73
C SER A 140 1.29 16.19 5.27
N LEU A 141 0.24 16.24 6.10
CA LEU A 141 -0.18 17.48 6.77
C LEU A 141 0.90 17.94 7.77
N CYS A 142 1.43 17.02 8.59
CA CYS A 142 2.47 17.33 9.55
C CYS A 142 3.74 17.82 8.86
N ALA A 143 4.13 17.25 7.72
CA ALA A 143 5.27 17.75 6.95
C ALA A 143 5.05 19.17 6.41
N VAL A 144 3.83 19.51 5.95
CA VAL A 144 3.49 20.90 5.57
C VAL A 144 3.61 21.84 6.76
N ILE A 145 3.09 21.44 7.92
CA ILE A 145 3.15 22.25 9.14
C ILE A 145 4.60 22.39 9.63
N GLU A 146 5.41 21.34 9.53
CA GLU A 146 6.84 21.41 9.86
C GLU A 146 7.59 22.42 8.99
N GLN A 147 7.26 22.51 7.69
CA GLN A 147 7.85 23.53 6.81
C GLN A 147 7.54 24.96 7.26
N ILE A 148 6.30 25.26 7.64
CA ILE A 148 5.90 26.62 8.01
C ILE A 148 6.18 26.96 9.48
N ALA A 149 6.02 26.01 10.39
CA ALA A 149 6.12 26.23 11.82
C ALA A 149 7.58 26.17 12.30
N VAL A 150 8.35 25.22 11.77
CA VAL A 150 9.73 24.95 12.19
C VAL A 150 10.72 25.53 11.19
N ALA A 151 10.68 25.10 9.92
CA ALA A 151 11.68 25.49 8.92
C ALA A 151 11.50 26.94 8.41
N LYS A 152 10.33 27.55 8.64
CA LYS A 152 9.95 28.88 8.12
C LYS A 152 10.09 28.99 6.60
N LYS A 153 9.85 27.89 5.87
CA LYS A 153 9.90 27.82 4.41
C LYS A 153 8.49 27.78 3.80
N ARG A 154 8.31 28.45 2.67
CA ARG A 154 7.03 28.48 1.93
C ARG A 154 6.82 27.20 1.11
N PRO A 155 5.83 26.35 1.45
CA PRO A 155 5.63 25.09 0.76
C PRO A 155 4.81 25.26 -0.53
N LEU A 156 5.23 24.61 -1.61
CA LEU A 156 4.41 24.28 -2.77
C LEU A 156 3.90 22.86 -2.63
N LEU A 157 2.57 22.69 -2.63
CA LEU A 157 1.95 21.38 -2.47
C LEU A 157 1.82 20.68 -3.83
N ILE A 158 2.15 19.39 -3.89
CA ILE A 158 1.87 18.54 -5.06
C ILE A 158 0.76 17.57 -4.69
N GLY A 159 -0.42 17.74 -5.26
CA GLY A 159 -1.56 16.85 -5.11
C GLY A 159 -1.63 15.81 -6.23
N HIS A 160 -2.17 14.62 -5.92
CA HIS A 160 -2.57 13.64 -6.94
C HIS A 160 -4.00 13.20 -6.67
N SER A 161 -4.86 13.39 -7.66
CA SER A 161 -6.26 12.97 -7.63
C SER A 161 -6.44 11.73 -8.51
N PRO A 162 -6.40 10.50 -7.95
CA PRO A 162 -6.71 9.29 -8.71
C PRO A 162 -8.22 9.10 -8.95
N ALA A 163 -9.07 9.94 -8.33
CA ALA A 163 -10.52 9.99 -8.52
C ALA A 163 -11.09 11.37 -8.12
N PHE A 164 -12.26 11.74 -8.65
CA PHE A 164 -12.94 13.02 -8.37
C PHE A 164 -13.14 13.30 -6.86
N HIS A 165 -13.42 12.27 -6.03
CA HIS A 165 -13.72 12.46 -4.61
C HIS A 165 -12.50 12.73 -3.71
N LEU A 166 -11.27 12.38 -4.12
CA LEU A 166 -10.07 12.70 -3.35
C LEU A 166 -9.66 14.17 -3.46
N GLY A 167 -9.95 14.82 -4.59
CA GLY A 167 -9.64 16.22 -4.82
C GLY A 167 -10.38 17.17 -3.87
N ALA A 168 -11.63 16.84 -3.52
CA ALA A 168 -12.42 17.63 -2.56
C ALA A 168 -11.75 17.68 -1.18
N ARG A 169 -11.32 16.54 -0.64
CA ARG A 169 -10.67 16.48 0.68
C ARG A 169 -9.37 17.27 0.74
N GLN A 170 -8.51 17.15 -0.28
CA GLN A 170 -7.27 17.92 -0.34
C GLN A 170 -7.56 19.43 -0.42
N THR A 171 -8.62 19.80 -1.14
CA THR A 171 -9.09 21.19 -1.24
C THR A 171 -9.60 21.70 0.11
N ASP A 172 -10.43 20.94 0.82
CA ASP A 172 -10.98 21.29 2.12
C ASP A 172 -9.88 21.44 3.17
N LEU A 173 -8.94 20.48 3.24
CA LEU A 173 -7.82 20.52 4.16
C LEU A 173 -6.89 21.71 3.87
N ARG A 174 -6.70 22.05 2.60
CA ARG A 174 -5.96 23.25 2.19
C ARG A 174 -6.67 24.54 2.60
N SER A 175 -8.00 24.60 2.46
CA SER A 175 -8.79 25.74 2.95
C SER A 175 -8.68 25.89 4.46
N ALA A 176 -8.72 24.78 5.21
CA ALA A 176 -8.50 24.77 6.65
C ALA A 176 -7.08 25.22 7.03
N LEU A 177 -6.05 24.80 6.28
CA LEU A 177 -4.68 25.30 6.44
C LEU A 177 -4.59 26.82 6.24
N ARG A 178 -5.20 27.36 5.18
CA ARG A 178 -5.24 28.81 4.91
C ARG A 178 -5.96 29.58 6.02
N LEU A 179 -7.02 29.02 6.58
CA LEU A 179 -7.73 29.63 7.71
C LEU A 179 -6.90 29.60 8.99
N ARG A 180 -6.18 28.49 9.25
CA ARG A 180 -5.38 28.32 10.46
C ARG A 180 -4.10 29.15 10.45
N PHE A 181 -3.52 29.34 9.27
CA PHE A 181 -2.24 29.99 9.02
C PHE A 181 -2.38 31.06 7.91
N PRO A 182 -3.14 32.15 8.15
CA PRO A 182 -3.48 33.14 7.13
C PRO A 182 -2.28 33.91 6.56
N GLU A 183 -1.17 33.94 7.29
CA GLU A 183 0.10 34.54 6.85
C GLU A 183 0.86 33.67 5.84
N TRP A 184 0.48 32.39 5.70
CA TRP A 184 1.09 31.44 4.78
C TRP A 184 0.22 31.20 3.54
N HIS A 185 0.91 31.02 2.42
CA HIS A 185 0.28 30.61 1.16
C HIS A 185 0.55 29.13 0.92
N PHE A 186 -0.46 28.43 0.41
CA PHE A 186 -0.39 27.01 0.08
C PHE A 186 -0.79 26.81 -1.39
N PRO A 187 0.06 27.22 -2.36
CA PRO A 187 -0.16 26.93 -3.76
C PRO A 187 -0.13 25.41 -3.99
N VAL A 188 -0.93 24.93 -4.94
CA VAL A 188 -0.99 23.50 -5.28
C VAL A 188 -0.77 23.28 -6.77
N VAL A 189 0.03 22.28 -7.10
CA VAL A 189 0.04 21.65 -8.42
C VAL A 189 -0.73 20.35 -8.29
N ASN A 190 -1.87 20.24 -8.97
CA ASN A 190 -2.70 19.05 -8.92
C ASN A 190 -2.48 18.22 -10.18
N CYS A 191 -2.04 16.98 -10.00
CA CYS A 191 -1.98 16.01 -11.07
C CYS A 191 -3.15 15.03 -11.01
N ALA A 192 -3.91 14.90 -12.09
CA ALA A 192 -4.96 13.92 -12.25
C ALA A 192 -4.50 12.84 -13.23
N VAL A 193 -3.92 11.76 -12.69
CA VAL A 193 -3.65 10.52 -13.45
C VAL A 193 -4.60 9.43 -12.98
N HIS A 194 -5.52 9.02 -13.85
CA HIS A 194 -6.49 7.96 -13.58
C HIS A 194 -6.98 7.33 -14.88
N ARG A 195 -7.51 6.11 -14.82
CA ARG A 195 -8.06 5.42 -15.99
C ARG A 195 -9.37 6.06 -16.46
N ILE A 196 -9.58 6.11 -17.77
CA ILE A 196 -10.84 6.56 -18.36
C ILE A 196 -11.82 5.37 -18.41
N ALA A 197 -13.06 5.61 -17.98
CA ALA A 197 -14.23 4.72 -18.14
C ALA A 197 -14.16 3.30 -17.52
N THR A 198 -13.07 2.90 -16.88
CA THR A 198 -12.92 1.56 -16.28
C THR A 198 -12.26 1.62 -14.91
N ASP A 199 -12.79 0.84 -13.96
CA ASP A 199 -12.13 0.64 -12.68
C ASP A 199 -10.80 -0.08 -12.86
N ALA A 200 -9.79 0.35 -12.10
CA ALA A 200 -8.50 -0.32 -12.11
C ALA A 200 -8.64 -1.74 -11.52
N PRO A 201 -8.29 -2.80 -12.28
CA PRO A 201 -8.29 -4.17 -11.79
C PRO A 201 -7.26 -4.40 -10.69
N GLU A 202 -6.14 -3.67 -10.69
CA GLU A 202 -5.14 -3.63 -9.63
C GLU A 202 -5.30 -2.36 -8.79
N THR A 203 -5.30 -2.49 -7.46
CA THR A 203 -5.72 -1.41 -6.54
C THR A 203 -4.67 -1.05 -5.49
N SER A 204 -3.54 -1.76 -5.46
CA SER A 204 -2.44 -1.53 -4.53
C SER A 204 -1.62 -0.28 -4.83
N HIS A 205 -1.64 0.21 -6.09
CA HIS A 205 -1.01 1.46 -6.52
C HIS A 205 0.47 1.58 -6.12
N ARG A 206 1.26 0.52 -6.29
CA ARG A 206 2.65 0.44 -5.78
C ARG A 206 3.60 1.44 -6.44
N THR A 207 3.28 1.90 -7.64
CA THR A 207 4.08 2.91 -8.36
C THR A 207 3.64 4.36 -8.09
N ARG A 208 2.65 4.60 -7.23
CA ARG A 208 2.12 5.96 -6.96
C ARG A 208 3.16 6.88 -6.34
N SER A 209 4.06 6.38 -5.50
CA SER A 209 5.13 7.20 -4.91
C SER A 209 6.13 7.67 -5.97
N PHE A 210 6.46 6.80 -6.93
CA PHE A 210 7.30 7.18 -8.08
C PHE A 210 6.64 8.28 -8.91
N LEU A 211 5.33 8.19 -9.14
CA LEU A 211 4.55 9.24 -9.79
C LEU A 211 4.70 10.59 -9.07
N TYR A 212 4.42 10.63 -7.77
CA TYR A 212 4.56 11.85 -6.97
C TYR A 212 6.00 12.40 -6.97
N ALA A 213 6.99 11.54 -6.77
CA ALA A 213 8.40 11.92 -6.75
C ALA A 213 8.86 12.51 -8.09
N ALA A 214 8.44 11.91 -9.21
CA ALA A 214 8.69 12.39 -10.56
C ALA A 214 8.06 13.78 -10.79
N PHE A 215 6.80 13.97 -10.40
CA PHE A 215 6.12 15.27 -10.48
C PHE A 215 6.80 16.33 -9.63
N GLY A 216 7.05 16.03 -8.35
CA GLY A 216 7.71 16.94 -7.42
C GLY A 216 9.09 17.36 -7.93
N THR A 217 9.86 16.41 -8.45
CA THR A 217 11.19 16.67 -9.04
C THR A 217 11.10 17.57 -10.26
N ALA A 218 10.19 17.29 -11.21
CA ALA A 218 10.01 18.12 -12.40
C ALA A 218 9.61 19.57 -12.04
N VAL A 219 8.70 19.75 -11.09
CA VAL A 219 8.25 21.07 -10.62
C VAL A 219 9.36 21.79 -9.85
N ALA A 220 10.05 21.10 -8.93
CA ALA A 220 11.16 21.66 -8.17
C ALA A 220 12.31 22.10 -9.10
N ARG A 221 12.63 21.33 -10.14
CA ARG A 221 13.60 21.71 -11.18
C ARG A 221 13.20 22.99 -11.92
N ALA A 222 11.94 23.08 -12.35
CA ALA A 222 11.41 24.27 -13.03
C ALA A 222 11.46 25.54 -12.15
N LEU A 223 11.43 25.36 -10.82
CA LEU A 223 11.52 26.41 -9.83
C LEU A 223 12.92 26.62 -9.25
N ARG A 224 13.90 25.78 -9.64
CA ARG A 224 15.27 25.77 -9.10
C ARG A 224 15.30 25.63 -7.58
N LEU A 225 14.44 24.75 -7.06
CA LEU A 225 14.43 24.34 -5.67
C LEU A 225 15.32 23.11 -5.49
N ASP A 226 15.91 22.99 -4.31
CA ASP A 226 16.87 21.92 -4.01
C ASP A 226 16.26 20.69 -3.36
N GLN A 227 15.00 20.77 -2.90
CA GLN A 227 14.37 19.73 -2.08
C GLN A 227 12.92 19.44 -2.47
N VAL A 228 12.56 18.16 -2.41
CA VAL A 228 11.19 17.64 -2.51
C VAL A 228 10.94 16.75 -1.30
N HIS A 229 9.90 17.03 -0.53
CA HIS A 229 9.56 16.29 0.68
C HIS A 229 8.45 15.28 0.41
N LEU A 230 8.78 13.99 0.62
CA LEU A 230 7.84 12.87 0.63
C LEU A 230 7.64 12.44 2.08
N ALA A 231 6.42 12.54 2.61
CA ALA A 231 6.19 12.44 4.04
C ALA A 231 5.27 11.27 4.43
N ASP A 232 5.88 10.24 5.00
CA ASP A 232 5.25 9.28 5.92
C ASP A 232 6.12 9.19 7.18
N ASN A 233 5.55 8.82 8.32
CA ASN A 233 6.35 8.53 9.51
C ASN A 233 7.32 7.36 9.27
N GLY A 234 8.38 7.28 10.06
CA GLY A 234 9.45 6.32 9.84
C GLY A 234 9.01 4.86 10.00
N VAL A 235 8.13 4.53 10.95
CA VAL A 235 7.66 3.14 11.16
C VAL A 235 6.92 2.63 9.92
N VAL A 236 6.02 3.44 9.37
CA VAL A 236 5.32 3.14 8.11
C VAL A 236 6.27 3.13 6.91
N SER A 237 7.29 3.99 6.92
CA SER A 237 8.29 4.05 5.83
C SER A 237 9.14 2.77 5.76
N LEU A 238 9.57 2.26 6.91
CA LEU A 238 10.31 0.99 7.01
C LEU A 238 9.42 -0.21 6.67
N ASN A 239 8.17 -0.17 7.15
CA ASN A 239 7.15 -1.19 6.92
C ASN A 239 7.63 -2.62 7.20
N LEU A 240 8.26 -2.82 8.36
CA LEU A 240 8.76 -4.12 8.80
C LEU A 240 7.64 -5.18 8.84
N PRO A 241 7.96 -6.45 8.59
CA PRO A 241 6.96 -7.51 8.57
C PRO A 241 6.41 -7.76 9.98
N ILE A 242 5.21 -7.22 10.26
CA ILE A 242 4.51 -7.45 11.53
C ILE A 242 3.88 -8.86 11.61
N ASN A 243 3.75 -9.55 10.48
CA ASN A 243 3.37 -10.97 10.40
C ASN A 243 3.93 -11.61 9.11
N ASP A 244 3.93 -12.94 9.08
CA ASP A 244 4.50 -13.73 7.97
C ASP A 244 3.70 -13.63 6.66
N GLN A 245 2.51 -13.02 6.68
CA GLN A 245 1.70 -12.81 5.48
C GLN A 245 2.10 -11.53 4.73
N LEU A 246 2.90 -10.64 5.33
CA LEU A 246 3.41 -9.41 4.74
C LEU A 246 4.77 -9.64 4.07
N VAL A 247 4.77 -10.37 2.96
CA VAL A 247 5.96 -10.59 2.10
C VAL A 247 5.95 -9.59 0.93
N GLY A 248 7.09 -9.32 0.30
CA GLY A 248 7.17 -8.66 -1.02
C GLY A 248 6.29 -7.42 -1.20
N ALA A 249 5.55 -7.38 -2.32
CA ALA A 249 4.61 -6.30 -2.66
C ALA A 249 3.40 -6.14 -1.72
N ARG A 250 3.21 -6.88 -0.61
CA ARG A 250 2.14 -6.63 0.40
C ARG A 250 2.63 -5.51 1.30
N ALA A 251 3.94 -5.47 1.54
CA ALA A 251 4.60 -4.35 2.16
C ALA A 251 4.74 -3.20 1.15
N SER A 252 4.04 -2.10 1.38
CA SER A 252 4.29 -0.84 0.68
C SER A 252 5.75 -0.41 0.89
N ARG A 253 6.42 0.04 -0.18
CA ARG A 253 7.77 0.63 -0.13
C ARG A 253 7.78 2.10 -0.57
N SER A 254 6.61 2.74 -0.52
CA SER A 254 6.35 4.10 -1.06
C SER A 254 7.30 5.17 -0.55
N THR A 255 7.68 5.10 0.72
CA THR A 255 8.50 6.06 1.46
C THR A 255 9.76 5.41 2.04
N HIS A 256 10.06 4.19 1.61
CA HIS A 256 11.17 3.40 2.13
C HIS A 256 12.52 4.09 1.86
N PRO A 257 13.46 4.14 2.83
CA PRO A 257 14.74 4.85 2.64
C PRO A 257 15.53 4.38 1.40
N ARG A 258 15.52 3.08 1.10
CA ARG A 258 16.08 2.54 -0.15
C ARG A 258 15.40 3.07 -1.41
N PHE A 259 14.07 3.22 -1.44
CA PHE A 259 13.38 3.81 -2.58
C PHE A 259 13.83 5.26 -2.80
N ILE A 260 13.89 6.05 -1.73
CA ILE A 260 14.35 7.45 -1.79
C ILE A 260 15.78 7.52 -2.33
N THR A 261 16.66 6.63 -1.86
CA THR A 261 18.05 6.52 -2.32
C THR A 261 18.13 6.18 -3.81
N LEU A 262 17.41 5.14 -4.25
CA LEU A 262 17.37 4.72 -5.65
C LEU A 262 16.80 5.82 -6.56
N PHE A 263 15.71 6.47 -6.13
CA PHE A 263 15.12 7.56 -6.89
C PHE A 263 16.08 8.76 -7.02
N ASN A 264 16.77 9.14 -5.94
CA ASN A 264 17.77 10.21 -5.98
C ASN A 264 18.96 9.87 -6.88
N GLN A 265 19.40 8.61 -6.88
CA GLN A 265 20.44 8.13 -7.80
C GLN A 265 19.98 8.20 -9.25
N PHE A 266 18.76 7.72 -9.55
CA PHE A 266 18.15 7.82 -10.86
C PHE A 266 18.06 9.29 -11.34
N ALA A 267 17.51 10.18 -10.50
CA ALA A 267 17.38 11.58 -10.83
C ALA A 267 18.75 12.24 -11.07
N SER A 268 19.77 11.86 -10.30
CA SER A 268 21.14 12.36 -10.47
C SER A 268 21.76 11.87 -11.77
N ASN A 269 21.56 10.60 -12.12
CA ASN A 269 22.01 10.03 -13.39
C ASN A 269 21.35 10.70 -14.59
N ALA A 270 20.05 11.00 -14.49
CA ALA A 270 19.30 11.68 -15.54
C ALA A 270 19.72 13.16 -15.66
N PHE A 271 19.81 13.88 -14.55
CA PHE A 271 19.83 15.34 -14.58
C PHE A 271 21.04 16.02 -13.92
N GLY A 272 22.04 15.25 -13.48
CA GLY A 272 23.23 15.76 -12.82
C GLY A 272 22.97 16.17 -11.37
N LYS A 273 22.52 17.41 -11.15
CA LYS A 273 22.22 17.97 -9.82
C LYS A 273 20.72 18.29 -9.68
N PRO A 274 19.85 17.27 -9.62
CA PRO A 274 18.42 17.49 -9.38
C PRO A 274 18.16 17.91 -7.93
N PRO A 275 16.95 18.38 -7.61
CA PRO A 275 16.48 18.43 -6.23
C PRO A 275 16.54 17.05 -5.57
N ARG A 276 16.86 17.01 -4.27
CA ARG A 276 16.85 15.78 -3.48
C ARG A 276 15.44 15.48 -2.98
N LEU A 277 14.99 14.25 -3.21
CA LEU A 277 13.83 13.67 -2.55
C LEU A 277 14.23 13.28 -1.12
N GLU A 278 13.49 13.75 -0.12
CA GLU A 278 13.77 13.50 1.29
C GLU A 278 12.47 13.19 2.04
N ASN A 279 12.56 12.39 3.11
CA ASN A 279 11.46 12.23 4.06
C ASN A 279 11.84 12.90 5.38
N PRO A 280 11.27 14.07 5.72
CA PRO A 280 11.62 14.78 6.96
C PRO A 280 11.17 14.04 8.23
N LEU A 281 10.25 13.08 8.11
CA LEU A 281 9.64 12.36 9.25
C LEU A 281 10.26 10.96 9.47
N TRP A 282 11.36 10.64 8.79
CA TRP A 282 11.93 9.28 8.74
C TRP A 282 12.33 8.70 10.10
N SER A 283 12.63 9.55 11.09
CA SER A 283 13.07 9.13 12.45
C SER A 283 11.98 9.26 13.52
N ARG A 284 10.76 9.63 13.11
CA ARG A 284 9.62 9.86 14.01
C ARG A 284 8.65 8.69 13.95
N THR A 285 8.10 8.33 15.10
CA THR A 285 6.86 7.53 15.15
C THR A 285 5.68 8.35 14.63
N ARG A 286 4.54 7.71 14.34
CA ARG A 286 3.34 8.46 13.99
C ARG A 286 2.84 9.34 15.14
N ALA A 287 2.96 8.89 16.39
CA ALA A 287 2.62 9.72 17.56
C ALA A 287 3.52 10.97 17.65
N GLU A 288 4.83 10.80 17.46
CA GLU A 288 5.78 11.91 17.43
C GLU A 288 5.57 12.86 16.25
N THR A 289 5.11 12.33 15.11
CA THR A 289 4.69 13.14 13.96
C THR A 289 3.50 14.02 14.34
N LEU A 290 2.50 13.48 15.06
CA LEU A 290 1.35 14.25 15.53
C LEU A 290 1.70 15.32 16.58
N SER A 291 2.84 15.21 17.27
CA SER A 291 3.31 16.27 18.17
C SER A 291 3.54 17.60 17.44
N ILE A 292 3.82 17.57 16.13
CA ILE A 292 3.96 18.76 15.27
C ILE A 292 2.65 19.56 15.25
N LEU A 293 1.50 18.88 15.21
CA LEU A 293 0.20 19.55 15.26
C LEU A 293 0.02 20.28 16.59
N LYS A 294 0.35 19.64 17.71
CA LYS A 294 0.23 20.25 19.05
C LYS A 294 1.14 21.46 19.21
N GLN A 295 2.39 21.35 18.77
CA GLN A 295 3.36 22.45 18.82
C GLN A 295 2.93 23.65 17.98
N ALA A 296 2.22 23.41 16.88
CA ALA A 296 1.67 24.46 16.02
C ALA A 296 0.23 24.89 16.40
N ASN A 297 -0.35 24.32 17.46
CA ASN A 297 -1.76 24.50 17.84
C ASN A 297 -2.72 24.22 16.66
N ALA A 298 -2.47 23.17 15.89
CA ALA A 298 -3.14 22.83 14.64
C ALA A 298 -3.86 21.47 14.69
N GLU A 299 -4.20 21.00 15.89
CA GLU A 299 -4.80 19.70 16.14
C GLU A 299 -6.14 19.52 15.42
N SER A 300 -6.96 20.57 15.33
CA SER A 300 -8.24 20.55 14.63
C SER A 300 -8.15 20.21 13.14
N LEU A 301 -6.98 20.42 12.51
CA LEU A 301 -6.76 20.04 11.12
C LEU A 301 -6.71 18.52 10.91
N LEU A 302 -6.43 17.75 11.97
CA LEU A 302 -6.37 16.28 11.93
C LEU A 302 -7.68 15.67 11.42
N GLU A 303 -8.81 16.30 11.73
CA GLU A 303 -10.14 15.88 11.30
C GLU A 303 -10.30 15.89 9.78
N GLY A 304 -9.58 16.76 9.07
CA GLY A 304 -9.63 16.82 7.60
C GLY A 304 -8.81 15.73 6.90
N THR A 305 -8.00 14.95 7.65
CA THR A 305 -7.01 14.02 7.08
C THR A 305 -7.54 12.59 6.94
N ASN A 306 -7.05 11.85 5.92
CA ASN A 306 -7.38 10.43 5.75
C ASN A 306 -6.13 9.57 5.50
N SER A 307 -5.85 8.64 6.41
CA SER A 307 -4.76 7.66 6.30
C SER A 307 -5.22 6.28 5.79
N CYS A 308 -6.51 6.03 5.63
CA CYS A 308 -7.06 4.71 5.30
C CYS A 308 -6.52 4.19 3.95
N ALA A 309 -6.04 2.95 3.93
CA ALA A 309 -5.61 2.27 2.70
C ALA A 309 -6.79 1.69 1.90
N ARG A 310 -7.98 1.54 2.51
CA ARG A 310 -9.19 0.94 1.93
C ARG A 310 -10.28 2.00 1.70
N GLN A 311 -9.99 2.98 0.85
CA GLN A 311 -10.84 4.18 0.66
C GLN A 311 -12.07 3.96 -0.24
N ARG A 312 -12.05 2.94 -1.11
CA ARG A 312 -13.19 2.66 -2.01
C ARG A 312 -14.42 2.29 -1.20
N GLY A 313 -15.58 2.88 -1.54
CA GLY A 313 -16.85 2.61 -0.89
C GLY A 313 -17.04 3.24 0.50
N ARG A 314 -16.13 4.11 0.95
CA ARG A 314 -16.24 4.78 2.26
C ARG A 314 -17.05 6.07 2.19
N THR A 315 -17.79 6.37 3.26
CA THR A 315 -18.61 7.58 3.37
C THR A 315 -17.80 8.74 3.95
N GLY A 316 -18.32 9.97 3.82
CA GLY A 316 -17.74 11.14 4.47
C GLY A 316 -17.78 11.06 6.01
N ALA A 317 -18.82 10.41 6.55
CA ALA A 317 -18.99 10.20 7.99
C ALA A 317 -17.99 9.17 8.54
N GLN A 318 -17.77 8.07 7.81
CA GLN A 318 -16.84 6.99 8.18
C GLN A 318 -15.73 6.83 7.13
N PRO A 319 -14.78 7.79 7.05
CA PRO A 319 -13.71 7.76 6.07
C PRO A 319 -12.64 6.70 6.36
N HIS A 320 -12.66 6.08 7.55
CA HIS A 320 -11.69 5.09 8.01
C HIS A 320 -12.33 3.72 8.23
N CYS A 321 -11.70 2.66 7.72
CA CYS A 321 -12.21 1.29 7.91
C CYS A 321 -11.90 0.68 9.30
N GLY A 322 -11.09 1.33 10.13
CA GLY A 322 -10.62 0.77 11.41
C GLY A 322 -9.55 -0.32 11.32
N THR A 323 -9.63 -1.20 10.32
CA THR A 323 -8.93 -2.50 10.35
C THR A 323 -7.68 -2.62 9.47
N CYS A 324 -7.42 -1.66 8.57
CA CYS A 324 -6.16 -1.66 7.81
C CYS A 324 -5.00 -1.13 8.66
N SER A 325 -3.77 -1.52 8.33
CA SER A 325 -2.56 -1.13 9.09
C SER A 325 -2.47 0.38 9.32
N GLN A 326 -2.80 1.19 8.31
CA GLN A 326 -2.78 2.65 8.41
C GLN A 326 -3.86 3.22 9.34
N CYS A 327 -5.04 2.60 9.44
CA CYS A 327 -6.07 3.01 10.41
C CYS A 327 -5.70 2.59 11.82
N ILE A 328 -5.11 1.40 11.99
CA ILE A 328 -4.66 0.89 13.29
C ILE A 328 -3.57 1.82 13.83
N ASP A 329 -2.52 2.08 13.06
CA ASP A 329 -1.43 2.97 13.44
C ASP A 329 -1.93 4.41 13.71
N ARG A 330 -2.87 4.91 12.90
CA ARG A 330 -3.57 6.17 13.20
C ARG A 330 -4.23 6.16 14.58
N ARG A 331 -5.07 5.17 14.89
CA ARG A 331 -5.79 5.08 16.18
C ARG A 331 -4.83 5.02 17.36
N PHE A 332 -3.79 4.22 17.25
CA PHE A 332 -2.78 4.12 18.31
C PHE A 332 -2.05 5.46 18.50
N ALA A 333 -1.63 6.11 17.42
CA ALA A 333 -0.93 7.38 17.49
C ALA A 333 -1.79 8.53 18.05
N THR A 334 -3.07 8.61 17.65
CA THR A 334 -3.97 9.67 18.13
C THR A 334 -4.29 9.51 19.61
N LEU A 335 -4.55 8.28 20.07
CA LEU A 335 -4.71 7.98 21.49
C LEU A 335 -3.41 8.22 22.28
N ALA A 336 -2.25 7.83 21.71
CA ALA A 336 -0.97 8.05 22.36
C ALA A 336 -0.71 9.56 22.61
N MET A 337 -1.17 10.43 21.72
CA MET A 337 -1.00 11.87 21.84
C MET A 337 -2.15 12.60 22.54
N GLY A 338 -3.20 11.89 22.99
CA GLY A 338 -4.39 12.50 23.57
C GLY A 338 -5.11 13.40 22.58
N LEU A 339 -5.32 12.91 21.34
CA LEU A 339 -5.95 13.64 20.23
C LEU A 339 -7.28 13.00 19.80
N GLU A 340 -7.89 12.17 20.64
CA GLU A 340 -9.17 11.51 20.37
C GLU A 340 -10.33 12.49 20.13
N GLU A 341 -10.25 13.71 20.65
CA GLU A 341 -11.20 14.78 20.38
C GLU A 341 -11.13 15.33 18.95
N HIS A 342 -10.02 15.07 18.24
CA HIS A 342 -9.82 15.44 16.83
C HIS A 342 -9.75 14.21 15.90
N ASP A 343 -9.98 13.03 16.46
CA ASP A 343 -10.01 11.75 15.76
C ASP A 343 -11.08 10.84 16.38
N HIS A 344 -12.34 11.28 16.30
CA HIS A 344 -13.47 10.57 16.92
C HIS A 344 -13.62 9.13 16.42
N GLY A 345 -13.96 8.22 17.34
CA GLY A 345 -14.13 6.79 17.05
C GLY A 345 -15.24 6.50 16.04
N GLU A 346 -16.28 7.33 16.01
CA GLU A 346 -17.43 7.23 15.10
C GLU A 346 -17.03 7.41 13.63
N ARG A 347 -15.86 7.98 13.36
CA ARG A 347 -15.29 8.13 12.00
C ARG A 347 -14.68 6.84 11.46
N TYR A 348 -14.68 5.80 12.29
CA TYR A 348 -14.24 4.47 11.94
C TYR A 348 -15.45 3.53 11.83
N GLU A 349 -15.49 2.73 10.78
CA GLU A 349 -16.52 1.67 10.69
C GLU A 349 -16.36 0.61 11.79
N VAL A 350 -15.12 0.37 12.20
CA VAL A 350 -14.76 -0.59 13.24
C VAL A 350 -13.88 0.11 14.25
N ASP A 351 -14.37 0.26 15.48
CA ASP A 351 -13.52 0.52 16.62
C ASP A 351 -12.79 -0.77 16.99
N ILE A 352 -11.50 -0.86 16.62
CA ILE A 352 -10.69 -2.06 16.81
C ILE A 352 -10.59 -2.52 18.25
N PHE A 353 -10.75 -1.61 19.23
CA PHE A 353 -10.60 -1.93 20.64
C PHE A 353 -11.83 -2.66 21.20
N ARG A 354 -13.04 -2.27 20.74
CA ARG A 354 -14.30 -2.66 21.36
C ARG A 354 -15.24 -3.45 20.45
N HIS A 355 -15.20 -3.24 19.14
CA HIS A 355 -16.04 -3.97 18.19
C HIS A 355 -15.45 -5.35 17.86
N PRO A 356 -16.27 -6.31 17.43
CA PRO A 356 -15.76 -7.61 16.99
C PRO A 356 -14.88 -7.45 15.73
N LEU A 357 -13.68 -8.03 15.76
CA LEU A 357 -12.81 -8.06 14.58
C LEU A 357 -13.17 -9.27 13.70
N PRO A 358 -13.56 -9.05 12.43
CA PRO A 358 -13.82 -10.11 11.49
C PRO A 358 -12.61 -11.06 11.37
N GLU A 359 -12.89 -12.35 11.22
CA GLU A 359 -11.85 -13.35 10.98
C GLU A 359 -11.08 -13.07 9.69
N GLY A 360 -9.83 -13.55 9.61
CA GLY A 360 -8.93 -13.29 8.50
C GLY A 360 -8.06 -12.05 8.72
N ASP A 361 -7.87 -11.26 7.67
CA ASP A 361 -6.89 -10.16 7.62
C ASP A 361 -7.09 -9.12 8.71
N ALA A 362 -8.34 -8.72 9.02
CA ALA A 362 -8.63 -7.66 9.97
C ALA A 362 -8.16 -8.03 11.39
N ARG A 363 -8.55 -9.21 11.87
CA ARG A 363 -8.12 -9.74 13.17
C ARG A 363 -6.61 -10.00 13.20
N THR A 364 -6.08 -10.62 12.15
CA THR A 364 -4.65 -10.95 12.06
C THR A 364 -3.80 -9.68 12.10
N MET A 365 -4.17 -8.66 11.34
CA MET A 365 -3.47 -7.37 11.30
C MET A 365 -3.44 -6.70 12.68
N ALA A 366 -4.60 -6.55 13.32
CA ALA A 366 -4.69 -5.88 14.63
C ALA A 366 -3.93 -6.62 15.73
N ALA A 367 -4.09 -7.95 15.82
CA ALA A 367 -3.40 -8.75 16.82
C ALA A 367 -1.88 -8.81 16.57
N SER A 368 -1.46 -8.89 15.31
CA SER A 368 -0.04 -8.90 14.93
C SER A 368 0.62 -7.55 15.18
N TYR A 369 -0.11 -6.44 14.97
CA TYR A 369 0.38 -5.10 15.23
C TYR A 369 0.78 -4.91 16.71
N VAL A 370 -0.08 -5.33 17.65
CA VAL A 370 0.22 -5.27 19.09
C VAL A 370 1.33 -6.25 19.47
N ARG A 371 1.35 -7.45 18.89
CA ARG A 371 2.41 -8.43 19.14
C ARG A 371 3.78 -7.94 18.69
N PHE A 372 3.84 -7.34 17.50
CA PHE A 372 5.03 -6.69 16.97
C PHE A 372 5.50 -5.59 17.92
N ALA A 373 4.61 -4.69 18.33
CA ALA A 373 4.95 -3.64 19.30
C ALA A 373 5.52 -4.18 20.62
N ASN A 374 4.96 -5.27 21.15
CA ASN A 374 5.44 -5.94 22.36
C ASN A 374 6.79 -6.66 22.16
N GLU A 375 7.07 -7.16 20.96
CA GLU A 375 8.37 -7.75 20.63
C GLU A 375 9.43 -6.65 20.55
N VAL A 376 9.21 -5.64 19.72
CA VAL A 376 10.23 -4.65 19.40
C VAL A 376 10.55 -3.68 20.53
N SER A 377 9.65 -3.48 21.50
CA SER A 377 9.90 -2.64 22.67
C SER A 377 10.99 -3.22 23.59
N GLU A 378 11.26 -4.52 23.51
CA GLU A 378 12.22 -5.24 24.36
C GLU A 378 13.55 -5.55 23.65
N LEU A 379 13.62 -5.44 22.32
CA LEU A 379 14.83 -5.78 21.56
C LEU A 379 15.94 -4.73 21.72
N THR A 380 17.18 -5.20 21.86
CA THR A 380 18.38 -4.39 21.65
C THR A 380 18.60 -4.10 20.15
N GLY A 381 19.46 -3.14 19.80
CA GLY A 381 19.76 -2.83 18.40
C GLY A 381 20.27 -4.04 17.61
N ASN A 382 21.20 -4.81 18.17
CA ASN A 382 21.70 -6.01 17.51
C ASN A 382 20.59 -7.05 17.29
N GLU A 383 19.77 -7.33 18.31
CA GLU A 383 18.66 -8.27 18.19
C GLU A 383 17.62 -7.79 17.17
N MET A 384 17.38 -6.48 17.08
CA MET A 384 16.47 -5.89 16.12
C MET A 384 16.91 -6.11 14.67
N PHE A 385 18.19 -5.88 14.37
CA PHE A 385 18.74 -6.14 13.02
C PHE A 385 18.84 -7.63 12.70
N HIS A 386 19.06 -8.50 13.69
CA HIS A 386 18.98 -9.95 13.48
C HIS A 386 17.54 -10.41 13.21
N ARG A 387 16.58 -9.85 13.94
CA ARG A 387 15.16 -10.19 13.83
C ARG A 387 14.52 -9.64 12.54
N PHE A 388 14.95 -8.46 12.11
CA PHE A 388 14.48 -7.76 10.92
C PHE A 388 15.67 -7.35 10.02
N PRO A 389 16.27 -8.30 9.28
CA PRO A 389 17.39 -8.00 8.38
C PRO A 389 17.06 -6.97 7.29
N GLN A 390 15.76 -6.74 7.00
CA GLN A 390 15.32 -5.69 6.06
C GLN A 390 15.76 -4.29 6.49
N LEU A 391 16.09 -4.07 7.78
CA LEU A 391 16.66 -2.81 8.25
C LEU A 391 18.00 -2.47 7.59
N PHE A 392 18.78 -3.46 7.16
CA PHE A 392 20.03 -3.19 6.43
C PHE A 392 19.80 -2.47 5.11
N ASP A 393 18.64 -2.62 4.47
CA ASP A 393 18.28 -1.85 3.28
C ASP A 393 18.00 -0.37 3.58
N CYS A 394 17.77 -0.02 4.85
CA CYS A 394 17.43 1.33 5.28
C CYS A 394 18.63 2.14 5.75
N VAL A 395 19.78 1.49 5.90
CA VAL A 395 20.99 2.09 6.45
C VAL A 395 21.97 2.38 5.31
N PRO A 396 22.45 3.63 5.17
CA PRO A 396 23.41 3.98 4.13
C PRO A 396 24.76 3.31 4.41
N LYS A 397 25.53 3.07 3.35
CA LYS A 397 26.88 2.47 3.42
C LYS A 397 27.96 3.56 3.48
N ASP A 398 27.78 4.51 4.38
CA ASP A 398 28.69 5.64 4.60
C ASP A 398 28.94 5.87 6.11
N GLU A 399 29.64 6.95 6.46
CA GLU A 399 30.00 7.28 7.84
C GLU A 399 28.79 7.48 8.78
N SER A 400 27.60 7.73 8.23
CA SER A 400 26.37 7.89 9.01
C SER A 400 25.72 6.55 9.40
N GLN A 401 26.22 5.42 8.89
CA GLN A 401 25.65 4.08 9.09
C GLN A 401 25.27 3.78 10.55
N ALA A 402 26.19 4.00 11.50
CA ALA A 402 25.96 3.68 12.91
C ALA A 402 24.85 4.57 13.52
N VAL A 403 24.90 5.87 13.22
CA VAL A 403 23.92 6.86 13.73
C VAL A 403 22.53 6.57 13.18
N ILE A 404 22.42 6.25 11.89
CA ILE A 404 21.13 5.91 11.27
C ILE A 404 20.59 4.59 11.85
N ALA A 405 21.43 3.57 12.01
CA ALA A 405 21.00 2.29 12.59
C ALA A 405 20.47 2.44 14.03
N GLU A 406 21.13 3.27 14.84
CA GLU A 406 20.68 3.60 16.20
C GLU A 406 19.35 4.37 16.16
N ALA A 407 19.23 5.41 15.34
CA ALA A 407 18.00 6.19 15.21
C ALA A 407 16.79 5.36 14.75
N LEU A 408 17.00 4.41 13.81
CA LEU A 408 15.95 3.48 13.39
C LEU A 408 15.53 2.55 14.53
N THR A 409 16.49 1.99 15.27
CA THR A 409 16.23 1.13 16.43
C THR A 409 15.43 1.87 17.49
N ASP A 410 15.87 3.06 17.85
CA ASP A 410 15.22 3.88 18.87
C ASP A 410 13.81 4.27 18.48
N MET A 411 13.58 4.60 17.21
CA MET A 411 12.24 4.89 16.70
C MET A 411 11.31 3.68 16.82
N ILE A 412 11.76 2.49 16.43
CA ILE A 412 10.95 1.27 16.49
C ILE A 412 10.64 0.91 17.94
N ARG A 413 11.61 1.05 18.86
CA ARG A 413 11.40 0.81 20.30
C ARG A 413 10.39 1.80 20.91
N ARG A 414 10.52 3.09 20.56
CA ARG A 414 9.56 4.13 20.99
C ARG A 414 8.15 3.81 20.50
N HIS A 415 8.01 3.43 19.23
CA HIS A 415 6.73 2.98 18.68
C HIS A 415 6.13 1.80 19.45
N GLY A 416 6.93 0.75 19.72
CA GLY A 416 6.47 -0.38 20.52
C GLY A 416 6.00 0.04 21.91
N THR A 417 6.76 0.92 22.57
CA THR A 417 6.42 1.48 23.89
C THR A 417 5.11 2.27 23.87
N GLU A 418 4.89 3.12 22.86
CA GLU A 418 3.67 3.91 22.68
C GLU A 418 2.44 3.01 22.49
N VAL A 419 2.53 2.01 21.62
CA VAL A 419 1.43 1.06 21.36
C VAL A 419 1.08 0.27 22.61
N MET A 420 2.09 -0.22 23.35
CA MET A 420 1.87 -0.98 24.57
C MET A 420 1.26 -0.12 25.70
N ARG A 421 1.63 1.16 25.76
CA ARG A 421 1.00 2.11 26.69
C ARG A 421 -0.49 2.30 26.35
N VAL A 422 -0.82 2.58 25.09
CA VAL A 422 -2.22 2.76 24.66
C VAL A 422 -3.03 1.49 24.92
N MET A 423 -2.49 0.30 24.63
CA MET A 423 -3.18 -0.96 24.95
C MET A 423 -3.50 -1.09 26.44
N ARG A 424 -2.57 -0.71 27.32
CA ARG A 424 -2.80 -0.71 28.77
C ARG A 424 -3.92 0.26 29.14
N GLU A 425 -3.87 1.50 28.66
CA GLU A 425 -4.88 2.53 28.92
C GLU A 425 -6.28 2.10 28.46
N GLN A 426 -6.39 1.55 27.24
CA GLN A 426 -7.66 1.04 26.70
C GLN A 426 -8.19 -0.15 27.51
N THR A 427 -7.30 -1.05 27.96
CA THR A 427 -7.68 -2.18 28.82
C THR A 427 -8.20 -1.72 30.18
N VAL A 428 -7.53 -0.75 30.80
CA VAL A 428 -7.96 -0.14 32.07
C VAL A 428 -9.32 0.55 31.91
N ALA A 429 -9.49 1.34 30.84
CA ALA A 429 -10.75 2.02 30.55
C ALA A 429 -11.92 1.05 30.27
N ALA A 430 -11.64 -0.17 29.81
CA ALA A 430 -12.64 -1.21 29.57
C ALA A 430 -12.84 -2.18 30.75
N GLY A 431 -12.28 -1.90 31.93
CA GLY A 431 -12.28 -2.82 33.06
C GLY A 431 -13.67 -3.33 33.48
N ASP A 432 -14.68 -2.45 33.56
CA ASP A 432 -16.05 -2.85 33.92
C ASP A 432 -16.68 -3.77 32.85
N ASP A 433 -16.47 -3.45 31.58
CA ASP A 433 -17.00 -4.24 30.46
C ASP A 433 -16.31 -5.61 30.36
N LEU A 434 -15.01 -5.70 30.71
CA LEU A 434 -14.29 -6.97 30.80
C LEU A 434 -14.85 -7.85 31.92
N VAL A 435 -15.01 -7.31 33.14
CA VAL A 435 -15.52 -8.06 34.29
C VAL A 435 -16.94 -8.55 34.03
N ARG A 436 -17.76 -7.73 33.37
CA ARG A 436 -19.15 -8.04 33.05
C ARG A 436 -19.31 -8.78 31.71
N GLN A 437 -18.21 -9.17 31.06
CA GLN A 437 -18.19 -9.91 29.79
C GLN A 437 -19.02 -9.23 28.68
N ARG A 438 -19.00 -7.89 28.63
CA ARG A 438 -19.70 -7.09 27.61
C ARG A 438 -18.89 -6.86 26.35
N LEU A 439 -17.58 -7.10 26.38
CA LEU A 439 -16.75 -7.02 25.19
C LEU A 439 -16.83 -8.30 24.36
N PRO A 440 -16.91 -8.21 23.02
CA PRO A 440 -16.80 -9.37 22.14
C PRO A 440 -15.45 -10.07 22.31
N GLU A 441 -15.45 -11.41 22.27
CA GLU A 441 -14.22 -12.23 22.36
C GLU A 441 -13.18 -11.91 21.27
N SER A 442 -13.66 -11.43 20.12
CA SER A 442 -12.85 -11.06 18.96
C SER A 442 -12.44 -9.58 18.93
N SER A 443 -12.73 -8.80 19.97
CA SER A 443 -12.24 -7.43 20.10
C SER A 443 -10.74 -7.41 20.42
N LEU A 444 -10.00 -6.35 20.03
CA LEU A 444 -8.55 -6.32 20.25
C LEU A 444 -8.17 -6.39 21.74
N ILE A 445 -8.95 -5.74 22.61
CA ILE A 445 -8.71 -5.77 24.07
C ILE A 445 -8.76 -7.22 24.57
N VAL A 446 -9.81 -7.98 24.23
CA VAL A 446 -9.94 -9.38 24.67
C VAL A 446 -8.89 -10.28 24.03
N LEU A 447 -8.59 -10.08 22.74
CA LEU A 447 -7.57 -10.86 22.02
C LEU A 447 -6.15 -10.68 22.55
N VAL A 448 -5.85 -9.55 23.20
CA VAL A 448 -4.54 -9.26 23.79
C VAL A 448 -4.53 -9.64 25.28
N ALA A 449 -5.56 -9.26 26.04
CA ALA A 449 -5.65 -9.54 27.48
C ALA A 449 -5.93 -11.03 27.78
N GLY A 450 -6.65 -11.72 26.90
CA GLY A 450 -7.01 -13.14 27.03
C GLY A 450 -5.91 -14.11 26.59
N GLN A 451 -4.75 -13.62 26.14
CA GLN A 451 -3.64 -14.51 25.81
C GLN A 451 -3.09 -15.14 27.08
N THR A 452 -3.40 -16.43 27.27
CA THR A 452 -2.69 -17.26 28.24
C THR A 452 -1.20 -17.20 27.89
N VAL A 453 -0.36 -16.94 28.90
CA VAL A 453 1.10 -16.91 28.77
C VAL A 453 1.58 -18.25 28.19
N ARG A 454 1.65 -18.36 26.86
CA ARG A 454 2.45 -19.39 26.21
C ARG A 454 3.89 -18.91 26.36
N SER A 455 4.59 -19.51 27.31
CA SER A 455 5.98 -19.22 27.65
C SER A 455 6.81 -18.94 26.39
N ARG A 456 7.35 -17.72 26.31
CA ARG A 456 8.37 -17.36 25.32
C ARG A 456 9.60 -18.22 25.56
N SER A 457 9.82 -19.14 24.64
CA SER A 457 11.12 -19.61 24.19
C SER A 457 10.88 -20.35 22.88
N PRO A 458 11.31 -19.85 21.71
CA PRO A 458 11.54 -20.74 20.61
C PRO A 458 12.73 -21.60 21.03
N LYS A 459 12.48 -22.73 21.70
CA LYS A 459 13.44 -23.82 21.60
C LYS A 459 13.52 -24.11 20.12
N ILE A 460 14.69 -23.89 19.53
CA ILE A 460 15.07 -24.50 18.27
C ILE A 460 15.00 -26.01 18.54
N SER A 461 13.80 -26.58 18.39
CA SER A 461 13.63 -28.01 18.36
C SER A 461 14.17 -28.41 17.01
N GLN A 462 15.43 -28.84 17.00
CA GLN A 462 15.89 -29.81 16.03
C GLN A 462 14.95 -31.01 16.12
N THR A 463 13.89 -30.96 15.32
CA THR A 463 13.00 -32.10 15.16
C THR A 463 13.59 -32.84 13.98
N PRO A 464 14.15 -34.04 14.19
CA PRO A 464 14.63 -34.83 13.07
C PRO A 464 13.43 -35.11 12.15
N HIS A 465 13.67 -35.05 10.84
CA HIS A 465 12.72 -35.45 9.81
C HIS A 465 11.98 -36.73 10.26
N ARG A 466 10.70 -36.57 10.60
CA ARG A 466 9.78 -37.68 10.77
C ARG A 466 8.90 -37.71 9.54
N GLU A 467 9.36 -38.48 8.56
CA GLU A 467 8.46 -39.21 7.68
C GLU A 467 7.53 -40.07 8.56
N ASP A 468 6.27 -40.22 8.15
CA ASP A 468 5.27 -41.14 8.70
C ASP A 468 4.55 -40.77 10.02
N ALA A 469 3.75 -39.71 9.98
CA ALA A 469 2.56 -39.60 10.85
C ALA A 469 1.30 -39.32 9.99
N PRO A 470 0.22 -40.12 10.10
CA PRO A 470 -0.96 -39.97 9.26
C PRO A 470 -1.74 -38.68 9.62
N LEU A 471 -2.02 -37.86 8.60
CA LEU A 471 -2.82 -36.64 8.68
C LEU A 471 -4.27 -36.94 9.14
N PRO A 472 -4.96 -36.04 9.85
CA PRO A 472 -6.33 -36.25 10.29
C PRO A 472 -7.32 -36.27 9.11
N ASP A 473 -7.92 -37.42 8.80
CA ASP A 473 -8.92 -37.73 7.74
C ASP A 473 -9.80 -36.54 7.29
N ALA A 474 -9.24 -35.66 6.46
CA ALA A 474 -9.91 -34.48 5.92
C ALA A 474 -10.90 -34.88 4.84
N TYR A 475 -10.53 -35.89 4.04
CA TYR A 475 -11.36 -36.47 2.99
C TYR A 475 -12.67 -37.06 3.54
N GLY A 476 -12.61 -37.85 4.62
CA GLY A 476 -13.79 -38.45 5.23
C GLY A 476 -14.73 -37.43 5.89
N ARG A 477 -14.20 -36.32 6.44
CA ARG A 477 -15.03 -35.20 6.93
C ARG A 477 -15.73 -34.45 5.79
N TRP A 478 -15.01 -34.21 4.69
CA TRP A 478 -15.55 -33.56 3.50
C TRP A 478 -16.65 -34.42 2.85
N ARG A 479 -16.39 -35.72 2.65
CA ARG A 479 -17.34 -36.68 2.05
C ARG A 479 -18.69 -36.74 2.77
N LYS A 480 -18.72 -36.54 4.08
CA LYS A 480 -19.96 -36.54 4.89
C LYS A 480 -20.87 -35.33 4.62
N ARG A 481 -20.31 -34.21 4.16
CA ARG A 481 -21.03 -32.94 3.94
C ARG A 481 -21.56 -32.75 2.51
N LEU A 482 -21.27 -33.69 1.61
CA LEU A 482 -21.65 -33.61 0.20
C LEU A 482 -23.16 -33.75 0.00
N THR A 483 -23.71 -32.86 -0.84
CA THR A 483 -25.08 -32.95 -1.37
C THR A 483 -25.25 -34.18 -2.28
N PRO A 484 -26.48 -34.62 -2.59
CA PRO A 484 -26.69 -35.81 -3.42
C PRO A 484 -25.98 -35.77 -4.80
N PRO A 485 -26.01 -34.66 -5.58
CA PRO A 485 -25.29 -34.59 -6.84
C PRO A 485 -23.76 -34.64 -6.69
N GLN A 486 -23.22 -33.97 -5.67
CA GLN A 486 -21.78 -33.96 -5.38
C GLN A 486 -21.31 -35.36 -4.98
N ARG A 487 -22.06 -36.03 -4.10
CA ARG A 487 -21.74 -37.38 -3.63
C ARG A 487 -21.78 -38.40 -4.76
N ALA A 488 -22.72 -38.26 -5.70
CA ALA A 488 -22.80 -39.12 -6.86
C ALA A 488 -21.57 -38.97 -7.78
N VAL A 489 -21.13 -37.74 -8.03
CA VAL A 489 -19.92 -37.45 -8.82
C VAL A 489 -18.66 -37.97 -8.13
N VAL A 490 -18.49 -37.71 -6.83
CA VAL A 490 -17.32 -38.21 -6.06
C VAL A 490 -17.29 -39.73 -6.05
N LYS A 491 -18.43 -40.40 -5.84
CA LYS A 491 -18.50 -41.86 -5.87
C LYS A 491 -18.15 -42.43 -7.25
N HIS A 492 -18.55 -41.76 -8.33
CA HIS A 492 -18.20 -42.17 -9.69
C HIS A 492 -16.69 -42.10 -9.91
N LEU A 493 -16.05 -41.01 -9.48
CA LEU A 493 -14.60 -40.85 -9.59
C LEU A 493 -13.84 -41.86 -8.71
N GLU A 494 -14.29 -42.09 -7.47
CA GLU A 494 -13.74 -43.15 -6.60
C GLU A 494 -13.82 -44.53 -7.27
N GLN A 495 -14.97 -44.84 -7.89
CA GLN A 495 -15.16 -46.11 -8.58
C GLN A 495 -14.24 -46.22 -9.81
N ALA A 496 -14.08 -45.14 -10.59
CA ALA A 496 -13.14 -45.11 -11.71
C ALA A 496 -11.70 -45.33 -11.23
N ARG A 497 -11.32 -44.82 -10.05
CA ARG A 497 -10.00 -45.07 -9.45
C ARG A 497 -9.82 -46.53 -9.09
N GLU A 498 -10.83 -47.14 -8.49
CA GLU A 498 -10.82 -48.55 -8.08
C GLU A 498 -10.79 -49.51 -9.28
N THR A 499 -11.45 -49.16 -10.39
CA THR A 499 -11.47 -49.96 -11.62
C THR A 499 -10.31 -49.66 -12.58
N GLY A 500 -9.51 -48.62 -12.31
CA GLY A 500 -8.40 -48.19 -13.17
C GLY A 500 -8.84 -47.43 -14.43
N GLU A 501 -10.05 -46.88 -14.42
CA GLU A 501 -10.69 -46.14 -15.53
C GLU A 501 -10.58 -44.61 -15.37
N GLU A 502 -9.75 -44.13 -14.43
CA GLU A 502 -9.40 -42.71 -14.34
C GLU A 502 -8.46 -42.26 -15.47
N PRO A 503 -8.59 -41.00 -15.96
CA PRO A 503 -9.56 -39.99 -15.55
C PRO A 503 -10.88 -40.05 -16.33
N THR A 504 -11.98 -39.64 -15.70
CA THR A 504 -13.34 -39.71 -16.28
C THR A 504 -13.72 -38.44 -17.03
N ARG A 505 -14.42 -38.56 -18.18
CA ARG A 505 -14.88 -37.40 -18.97
C ARG A 505 -15.99 -36.63 -18.26
N TRP A 506 -15.97 -35.30 -18.42
CA TRP A 506 -17.03 -34.42 -17.90
C TRP A 506 -18.43 -34.81 -18.39
N SER A 507 -18.60 -35.31 -19.61
CA SER A 507 -19.92 -35.75 -20.13
C SER A 507 -20.56 -36.84 -19.27
N GLU A 508 -19.76 -37.77 -18.75
CA GLU A 508 -20.21 -38.90 -17.94
C GLU A 508 -20.51 -38.48 -16.50
N LEU A 509 -19.66 -37.63 -15.93
CA LEU A 509 -19.86 -37.04 -14.61
C LEU A 509 -21.07 -36.10 -14.59
N LYS A 510 -21.30 -35.37 -15.68
CA LYS A 510 -22.50 -34.53 -15.88
C LYS A 510 -23.77 -35.38 -15.88
N ALA A 511 -23.80 -36.49 -16.63
CA ALA A 511 -24.93 -37.40 -16.63
C ALA A 511 -25.20 -37.98 -15.23
N THR A 512 -24.14 -38.31 -14.49
CA THR A 512 -24.21 -38.78 -13.10
C THR A 512 -24.80 -37.73 -12.16
N ALA A 513 -24.34 -36.48 -12.26
CA ALA A 513 -24.87 -35.38 -11.46
C ALA A 513 -26.34 -35.09 -11.77
N ILE A 514 -26.74 -35.16 -13.04
CA ILE A 514 -28.14 -34.97 -13.47
C ILE A 514 -29.03 -36.09 -12.93
N GLY A 515 -28.59 -37.35 -13.01
CA GLY A 515 -29.32 -38.49 -12.45
C GLY A 515 -29.54 -38.41 -10.93
N ALA A 516 -28.70 -37.65 -10.23
CA ALA A 516 -28.81 -37.39 -8.80
C ALA A 516 -29.55 -36.06 -8.46
N GLY A 517 -30.22 -35.44 -9.43
CA GLY A 517 -31.04 -34.23 -9.23
C GLY A 517 -30.29 -32.90 -9.38
N GLY A 518 -29.07 -32.91 -9.90
CA GLY A 518 -28.32 -31.69 -10.25
C GLY A 518 -28.62 -31.19 -11.67
N ASN A 519 -28.23 -29.95 -11.97
CA ASN A 519 -28.23 -29.43 -13.35
C ASN A 519 -26.95 -28.64 -13.67
N PRO A 520 -25.76 -29.25 -13.58
CA PRO A 520 -24.50 -28.56 -13.80
C PRO A 520 -24.18 -28.39 -15.29
N THR A 521 -23.63 -27.24 -15.67
CA THR A 521 -23.08 -27.01 -17.02
C THR A 521 -21.59 -27.34 -17.10
N ARG A 522 -20.88 -27.21 -15.97
CA ARG A 522 -19.45 -27.52 -15.77
C ARG A 522 -19.20 -28.10 -14.38
N MET A 523 -18.03 -28.71 -14.15
CA MET A 523 -17.69 -29.35 -12.87
C MET A 523 -17.80 -28.41 -11.67
N GLN A 524 -17.44 -27.13 -11.85
CA GLN A 524 -17.54 -26.11 -10.80
C GLN A 524 -18.98 -25.90 -10.32
N ASP A 525 -19.98 -26.20 -11.15
CA ASP A 525 -21.39 -26.06 -10.80
C ASP A 525 -21.87 -27.23 -9.90
N VAL A 526 -21.20 -28.38 -9.96
CA VAL A 526 -21.49 -29.54 -9.08
C VAL A 526 -21.16 -29.18 -7.64
N PHE A 527 -19.98 -28.59 -7.42
CA PHE A 527 -19.46 -28.21 -6.11
C PHE A 527 -19.66 -26.72 -5.81
N LYS A 528 -20.74 -26.14 -6.34
CA LYS A 528 -21.10 -24.75 -6.10
C LYS A 528 -21.23 -24.54 -4.58
N TYR A 529 -20.46 -23.57 -4.05
CA TYR A 529 -20.35 -23.22 -2.62
C TYR A 529 -19.50 -24.15 -1.73
N ASP A 530 -18.73 -25.10 -2.28
CA ASP A 530 -17.85 -25.98 -1.50
C ASP A 530 -16.38 -25.82 -1.89
N GLU A 531 -15.71 -24.72 -1.55
CA GLU A 531 -14.37 -24.39 -2.08
C GLU A 531 -13.27 -25.44 -1.83
N VAL A 532 -13.48 -26.36 -0.87
CA VAL A 532 -12.54 -27.44 -0.50
C VAL A 532 -12.53 -28.58 -1.53
N TRP A 533 -13.54 -28.70 -2.40
CA TRP A 533 -13.64 -29.79 -3.39
C TRP A 533 -12.40 -29.91 -4.31
N ARG A 534 -11.69 -28.80 -4.54
CA ARG A 534 -10.49 -28.73 -5.39
C ARG A 534 -9.27 -29.39 -4.77
N GLU A 535 -9.27 -29.66 -3.47
CA GLU A 535 -8.23 -30.43 -2.81
C GLU A 535 -8.34 -31.93 -3.13
N PHE A 536 -9.54 -32.39 -3.51
CA PHE A 536 -9.86 -33.81 -3.64
C PHE A 536 -10.27 -34.23 -5.05
N VAL A 537 -10.62 -33.30 -5.93
CA VAL A 537 -10.97 -33.58 -7.32
C VAL A 537 -10.11 -32.72 -8.23
N THR A 538 -9.31 -33.35 -9.07
CA THR A 538 -8.34 -32.69 -9.94
C THR A 538 -8.71 -32.82 -11.41
N GLN A 539 -8.23 -31.89 -12.23
CA GLN A 539 -8.39 -31.91 -13.68
C GLN A 539 -7.02 -32.15 -14.34
N PRO A 540 -6.64 -33.41 -14.60
CA PRO A 540 -5.32 -33.71 -15.17
C PRO A 540 -5.19 -33.21 -16.62
N HIS A 541 -6.30 -33.13 -17.37
CA HIS A 541 -6.35 -32.55 -18.71
C HIS A 541 -7.74 -31.99 -19.00
N LYS A 542 -7.82 -31.02 -19.92
CA LYS A 542 -9.06 -30.28 -20.21
C LYS A 542 -10.24 -31.21 -20.49
N GLY A 543 -11.25 -31.15 -19.62
CA GLY A 543 -12.49 -31.93 -19.74
C GLY A 543 -12.49 -33.30 -19.07
N TYR A 544 -11.40 -33.72 -18.42
CA TYR A 544 -11.28 -34.96 -17.67
C TYR A 544 -11.03 -34.68 -16.19
N TRP A 545 -11.52 -35.55 -15.31
CA TRP A 545 -11.46 -35.37 -13.85
C TRP A 545 -11.17 -36.69 -13.14
N GLN A 546 -10.51 -36.62 -11.99
CA GLN A 546 -10.15 -37.77 -11.15
C GLN A 546 -10.15 -37.37 -9.66
N ILE A 547 -10.18 -38.34 -8.74
CA ILE A 547 -9.91 -38.06 -7.32
C ILE A 547 -8.39 -37.84 -7.14
N ALA A 548 -8.02 -36.86 -6.30
CA ALA A 548 -6.64 -36.54 -5.97
C ALA A 548 -5.86 -37.70 -5.31
#